data_AF-A0AAD9Y4L2-F1
#
_entry.id   AF-A0AAD9Y4L2-F1
#
_cell.length_a   1.000
_cell.length_b   1.000
_cell.length_c   1.000
_cell.angle_alpha   90.00
_cell.angle_beta   90.00
_cell.angle_gamma   90.00
#
_symmetry.space_group_name_H-M   'P 1'
#
loop_
_entity.id
_entity.type
_entity.pdbx_description
1 polymer ?
#
loop_
_entity_poly.entity_id
_entity_poly.type
_entity_poly.pdbx_seq_one_letter_code
_entity_poly.pdbx_strand_id
1 'polypeptide(L)'
;MSPAVISDLSKREITKPWDLLAIIANCCQYSLYLDTQKLLQNGASRDLSILAMCLINGEILNNSFSGPRRVSNITVVQYLKDFCLPSFAAPPGRDLTYRKGCRFHSVSLHEAGIKTEGYLWELGDVIDTRYSWKPSSRVYPMFKNGRFSKEEVDQLAQLTDELEGHRRNPLADGIKWLLRSGYVDEDITFARRHMEVMAKEVARAVAEGRELRLGRLCSGRGPRRDTAIFLSNDKWTGRPSEEEYQGYVFTSSSKRKDKNDIHRHVCLDVSWVGPDDGIPQLYTRRGILGLCFFQGHRPGEVVFPWPASLLNVSQ
;
A
#
# COMPACT_ATOMS: atom_id res chain seq x y z
N MET A 1 3.40 10.12 8.08
CA MET A 1 4.54 11.04 8.34
C MET A 1 4.10 12.49 8.21
N SER A 2 3.41 12.84 7.12
CA SER A 2 3.02 14.22 6.79
C SER A 2 2.19 14.94 7.88
N PRO A 3 1.23 14.30 8.59
CA PRO A 3 0.52 14.97 9.68
C PRO A 3 1.42 15.45 10.83
N ALA A 4 2.50 14.72 11.12
CA ALA A 4 3.46 15.12 12.16
C ALA A 4 4.28 16.33 11.71
N VAL A 5 4.79 16.31 10.48
CA VAL A 5 5.52 17.44 9.87
C VAL A 5 4.67 18.70 9.89
N ILE A 6 3.42 18.61 9.42
CA ILE A 6 2.51 19.75 9.36
C ILE A 6 2.21 20.27 10.77
N SER A 7 2.02 19.37 11.75
CA SER A 7 1.79 19.74 13.14
C SER A 7 2.97 20.42 13.81
N ASP A 8 4.20 20.10 13.41
CA ASP A 8 5.39 20.74 13.95
C ASP A 8 5.60 22.10 13.30
N LEU A 9 5.32 22.22 12.00
CA LEU A 9 5.37 23.49 11.29
C LEU A 9 4.29 24.47 11.75
N SER A 10 3.10 23.99 12.10
CA SER A 10 2.00 24.85 12.59
C SER A 10 2.30 25.50 13.95
N LYS A 11 3.28 24.98 14.70
CA LYS A 11 3.74 25.55 15.97
C LYS A 11 4.88 26.57 15.80
N ARG A 12 5.41 26.72 14.59
CA ARG A 12 6.54 27.62 14.31
C ARG A 12 6.03 29.00 13.88
N GLU A 13 6.74 30.04 14.29
CA GLU A 13 6.51 31.41 13.84
C GLU A 13 7.07 31.60 12.42
N ILE A 14 6.23 31.29 11.42
CA ILE A 14 6.59 31.49 10.01
C ILE A 14 6.17 32.90 9.59
N THR A 15 7.16 33.73 9.23
CA THR A 15 6.96 35.14 8.85
C THR A 15 6.18 35.31 7.54
N LYS A 16 6.26 34.34 6.64
CA LYS A 16 5.52 34.28 5.37
C LYS A 16 4.56 33.09 5.37
N PRO A 17 3.28 33.28 5.71
CA PRO A 17 2.34 32.17 5.93
C PRO A 17 2.17 31.22 4.75
N TRP A 18 2.37 31.68 3.52
CA TRP A 18 2.24 30.87 2.29
C TRP A 18 3.49 30.07 1.93
N ASP A 19 4.66 30.44 2.48
CA ASP A 19 5.90 29.64 2.35
C ASP A 19 5.75 28.27 3.03
N LEU A 20 4.80 28.15 3.96
CA LEU A 20 4.44 26.91 4.62
C LEU A 20 4.15 25.78 3.63
N LEU A 21 3.49 26.05 2.50
CA LEU A 21 3.20 25.02 1.50
C LEU A 21 4.49 24.46 0.88
N ALA A 22 5.44 25.33 0.52
CA ALA A 22 6.73 24.91 -0.01
C ALA A 22 7.55 24.14 1.03
N ILE A 23 7.53 24.58 2.30
CA ILE A 23 8.23 23.90 3.40
C ILE A 23 7.64 22.51 3.63
N ILE A 24 6.30 22.37 3.69
CA ILE A 24 5.62 21.08 3.83
C ILE A 24 6.01 20.16 2.68
N ALA A 25 5.94 20.66 1.43
CA ALA A 25 6.27 19.88 0.26
C ALA A 25 7.72 19.35 0.31
N ASN A 26 8.68 20.18 0.70
CA ASN A 26 10.07 19.79 0.85
C ASN A 26 10.27 18.73 1.95
N CYS A 27 9.72 18.96 3.15
CA CYS A 27 9.84 18.03 4.28
C CYS A 27 9.19 16.67 3.97
N CYS A 28 8.02 16.70 3.33
CA CYS A 28 7.27 15.51 2.95
C CYS A 28 7.79 14.85 1.67
N GLN A 29 8.72 15.48 0.93
CA GLN A 29 9.15 15.05 -0.40
C GLN A 29 7.96 14.87 -1.36
N TYR A 30 7.18 15.93 -1.49
CA TYR A 30 6.09 16.04 -2.46
C TYR A 30 6.64 16.48 -3.80
N SER A 31 6.18 15.85 -4.87
CA SER A 31 6.59 16.18 -6.23
C SER A 31 5.74 17.30 -6.86
N LEU A 32 4.52 17.51 -6.34
CA LEU A 32 3.60 18.51 -6.84
C LEU A 32 3.49 19.67 -5.84
N TYR A 33 3.69 20.88 -6.36
CA TYR A 33 3.57 22.13 -5.62
C TYR A 33 2.31 22.86 -6.08
N LEU A 34 1.66 23.56 -5.15
CA LEU A 34 0.60 24.49 -5.49
C LEU A 34 1.19 25.87 -5.79
N ASP A 35 0.60 26.56 -6.77
CA ASP A 35 0.96 27.94 -7.11
C ASP A 35 0.43 28.90 -6.04
N THR A 36 1.31 29.33 -5.13
CA THR A 36 0.95 30.19 -4.00
C THR A 36 0.44 31.57 -4.44
N GLN A 37 0.92 32.08 -5.57
CA GLN A 37 0.47 33.38 -6.10
C GLN A 37 -0.98 33.28 -6.58
N LYS A 38 -1.31 32.24 -7.34
CA LYS A 38 -2.70 32.01 -7.79
C LYS A 38 -3.65 31.74 -6.63
N LEU A 39 -3.21 30.96 -5.64
CA LEU A 39 -4.02 30.71 -4.43
C LEU A 39 -4.32 32.01 -3.69
N LEU A 40 -3.32 32.88 -3.53
CA LEU A 40 -3.48 34.18 -2.89
C LEU A 40 -4.43 35.09 -3.69
N GLN A 41 -4.25 35.18 -5.01
CA GLN A 41 -5.09 36.00 -5.90
C GLN A 41 -6.55 35.58 -5.88
N ASN A 42 -6.80 34.27 -5.75
CA ASN A 42 -8.15 33.71 -5.70
C ASN A 42 -8.77 33.68 -4.28
N GLY A 43 -8.09 34.24 -3.28
CA GLY A 43 -8.58 34.23 -1.89
C GLY A 43 -8.73 32.83 -1.30
N ALA A 44 -7.92 31.87 -1.75
CA ALA A 44 -8.03 30.47 -1.33
C ALA A 44 -7.72 30.30 0.17
N SER A 45 -8.41 29.34 0.80
CA SER A 45 -8.09 28.95 2.17
C SER A 45 -6.73 28.23 2.23
N ARG A 46 -5.86 28.69 3.13
CA ARG A 46 -4.57 28.05 3.40
C ARG A 46 -4.74 26.60 3.86
N ASP A 47 -5.72 26.36 4.73
CA ASP A 47 -5.98 25.03 5.29
C ASP A 47 -6.46 24.06 4.21
N LEU A 48 -7.37 24.50 3.33
CA LEU A 48 -7.78 23.72 2.16
C LEU A 48 -6.62 23.50 1.18
N SER A 49 -5.73 24.49 1.03
CA SER A 49 -4.54 24.35 0.19
C SER A 49 -3.56 23.30 0.74
N ILE A 50 -3.37 23.24 2.07
CA ILE A 50 -2.56 22.19 2.71
C ILE A 50 -3.18 20.81 2.47
N LEU A 51 -4.50 20.68 2.67
CA LEU A 51 -5.21 19.43 2.42
C LEU A 51 -5.09 19.01 0.95
N ALA A 52 -5.44 19.89 0.01
CA ALA A 52 -5.36 19.64 -1.41
C ALA A 52 -3.94 19.21 -1.83
N MET A 53 -2.90 19.91 -1.35
CA MET A 53 -1.51 19.55 -1.63
C MET A 53 -1.14 18.15 -1.12
N CYS A 54 -1.62 17.75 0.07
CA CYS A 54 -1.41 16.40 0.58
C CYS A 54 -2.09 15.36 -0.33
N LEU A 55 -3.35 15.61 -0.74
CA LEU A 55 -4.14 14.69 -1.53
C LEU A 55 -3.60 14.49 -2.94
N ILE A 56 -3.25 15.56 -3.66
CA ILE A 56 -2.67 15.45 -5.01
C ILE A 56 -1.30 14.76 -5.01
N ASN A 57 -0.58 14.81 -3.87
CA ASN A 57 0.67 14.09 -3.69
C ASN A 57 0.47 12.63 -3.19
N GLY A 58 -0.79 12.20 -3.04
CA GLY A 58 -1.16 10.82 -2.78
C GLY A 58 -1.21 10.43 -1.32
N GLU A 59 -1.26 11.38 -0.39
CA GLU A 59 -1.62 11.04 1.00
C GLU A 59 -3.00 10.40 1.04
N ILE A 60 -3.12 9.33 1.82
CA ILE A 60 -4.28 8.44 1.80
C ILE A 60 -5.17 8.78 2.99
N LEU A 61 -6.40 9.20 2.68
CA LEU A 61 -7.44 9.40 3.68
C LEU A 61 -8.11 8.07 4.01
N ASN A 62 -8.42 7.88 5.29
CA ASN A 62 -9.31 6.85 5.73
C ASN A 62 -10.73 7.23 5.30
N ASN A 63 -11.18 6.58 4.24
CA ASN A 63 -12.54 6.69 3.75
C ASN A 63 -13.43 5.56 4.29
N SER A 64 -13.00 4.80 5.31
CA SER A 64 -13.84 3.78 5.92
C SER A 64 -15.16 4.40 6.41
N PHE A 65 -16.24 3.64 6.24
CA PHE A 65 -17.60 4.04 6.60
C PHE A 65 -17.67 4.29 8.12
N SER A 66 -17.41 5.52 8.57
CA SER A 66 -17.29 5.85 9.99
C SER A 66 -17.95 7.19 10.32
N GLY A 67 -19.29 7.19 10.22
CA GLY A 67 -20.19 8.08 10.95
C GLY A 67 -20.04 9.60 10.76
N PRO A 68 -20.96 10.39 11.35
CA PRO A 68 -20.99 11.84 11.18
C PRO A 68 -20.00 12.51 12.16
N ARG A 69 -18.69 12.30 11.97
CA ARG A 69 -17.71 13.15 12.66
C ARG A 69 -17.75 14.53 11.99
N ARG A 70 -18.44 15.48 12.61
CA ARG A 70 -18.40 16.89 12.18
C ARG A 70 -16.96 17.39 12.28
N VAL A 71 -16.42 17.80 11.15
CA VAL A 71 -15.06 18.35 11.05
C VAL A 71 -15.04 19.87 11.08
N SER A 72 -16.20 20.51 11.25
CA SER A 72 -16.35 21.96 11.39
C SER A 72 -15.54 22.57 12.53
N ASN A 73 -15.21 21.77 13.57
CA ASN A 73 -14.56 22.26 14.79
C ASN A 73 -13.09 21.81 14.92
N ILE A 74 -12.51 21.21 13.87
CA ILE A 74 -11.12 20.74 13.90
C ILE A 74 -10.27 21.46 12.86
N THR A 75 -8.99 21.69 13.18
CA THR A 75 -8.04 22.28 12.23
C THR A 75 -7.68 21.27 11.14
N VAL A 76 -7.17 21.74 10.00
CA VAL A 76 -6.64 20.82 8.96
C VAL A 76 -5.57 19.88 9.51
N VAL A 77 -4.76 20.35 10.47
CA VAL A 77 -3.73 19.54 11.10
C VAL A 77 -4.35 18.39 11.89
N GLN A 78 -5.38 18.69 12.68
CA GLN A 78 -6.10 17.69 13.45
C GLN A 78 -6.84 16.72 12.53
N TYR A 79 -7.47 17.23 11.47
CA TYR A 79 -8.11 16.42 10.43
C TYR A 79 -7.10 15.43 9.82
N LEU A 80 -5.94 15.90 9.37
CA LEU A 80 -4.92 15.03 8.78
C LEU A 80 -4.39 13.99 9.79
N LYS A 81 -4.30 14.31 11.09
CA LYS A 81 -3.92 13.32 12.11
C LYS A 81 -4.98 12.24 12.32
N ASP A 82 -6.24 12.64 12.32
CA ASP A 82 -7.36 11.74 12.64
C ASP A 82 -7.78 10.90 11.44
N PHE A 83 -7.64 11.44 10.22
CA PHE A 83 -8.17 10.86 8.99
C PHE A 83 -7.10 10.40 8.01
N CYS A 84 -5.84 10.84 8.05
CA CYS A 84 -4.81 10.13 7.27
C CYS A 84 -4.59 8.77 7.92
N LEU A 85 -4.65 7.69 7.12
CA LEU A 85 -4.55 6.32 7.62
C LEU A 85 -3.32 6.16 8.55
N PRO A 86 -3.54 5.99 9.88
CA PRO A 86 -2.44 6.05 10.85
C PRO A 86 -1.53 4.82 10.79
N SER A 87 -2.01 3.70 10.25
CA SER A 87 -1.39 2.39 10.36
C SER A 87 -1.25 1.69 9.01
N PHE A 88 -0.24 2.08 8.23
CA PHE A 88 0.31 1.16 7.25
C PHE A 88 1.13 0.12 8.00
N ALA A 89 0.80 -1.16 7.78
CA ALA A 89 1.68 -2.26 8.14
C ALA A 89 3.03 -2.00 7.46
N ALA A 90 4.09 -1.92 8.27
CA ALA A 90 5.44 -1.67 7.79
C ALA A 90 6.31 -2.87 8.16
N PRO A 91 7.24 -3.29 7.28
CA PRO A 91 8.27 -4.25 7.64
C PRO A 91 9.07 -3.74 8.85
N PRO A 92 9.38 -4.60 9.85
CA PRO A 92 10.12 -4.19 11.03
C PRO A 92 11.45 -3.49 10.71
N GLY A 93 11.75 -2.46 11.50
CA GLY A 93 12.98 -1.67 11.35
C GLY A 93 12.96 -0.69 10.17
N ARG A 94 11.83 -0.55 9.44
CA ARG A 94 11.72 0.35 8.28
C ARG A 94 10.54 1.33 8.36
N ASP A 95 9.90 1.45 9.53
CA ASP A 95 8.61 2.13 9.72
C ASP A 95 8.54 3.52 9.10
N LEU A 96 9.49 4.41 9.40
CA LEU A 96 9.43 5.80 8.93
C LEU A 96 9.64 5.92 7.43
N THR A 97 10.68 5.29 6.88
CA THR A 97 11.01 5.36 5.45
C THR A 97 9.97 4.65 4.60
N TYR A 98 9.46 3.49 5.06
CA TYR A 98 8.40 2.75 4.40
C TYR A 98 7.10 3.56 4.38
N ARG A 99 6.66 4.05 5.55
CA ARG A 99 5.44 4.86 5.66
C ARG A 99 5.52 6.18 4.89
N LYS A 100 6.71 6.74 4.68
CA LYS A 100 6.87 7.93 3.83
C LYS A 100 6.44 7.65 2.40
N GLY A 101 6.75 6.47 1.88
CA GLY A 101 6.37 6.03 0.54
C GLY A 101 4.96 5.48 0.41
N CYS A 102 4.20 5.36 1.51
CA CYS A 102 2.82 4.89 1.51
C CYS A 102 1.86 5.93 0.94
N ARG A 103 1.89 6.11 -0.38
CA ARG A 103 1.15 7.15 -1.11
C ARG A 103 0.61 6.63 -2.44
N PHE A 104 -0.54 7.11 -2.86
CA PHE A 104 -1.01 6.90 -4.22
C PHE A 104 -0.10 7.59 -5.26
N HIS A 105 -0.07 7.02 -6.46
CA HIS A 105 0.51 7.66 -7.64
C HIS A 105 -0.58 7.87 -8.70
N SER A 106 -0.27 8.63 -9.76
CA SER A 106 -1.26 8.95 -10.81
C SER A 106 -2.56 9.56 -10.23
N VAL A 107 -2.43 10.42 -9.23
CA VAL A 107 -3.58 10.96 -8.49
C VAL A 107 -4.24 12.09 -9.27
N SER A 108 -5.56 12.05 -9.34
CA SER A 108 -6.42 13.18 -9.70
C SER A 108 -7.58 13.28 -8.72
N LEU A 109 -8.03 14.50 -8.45
CA LEU A 109 -9.21 14.72 -7.61
C LEU A 109 -10.45 14.68 -8.52
N HIS A 110 -11.38 13.81 -8.18
CA HIS A 110 -12.64 13.60 -8.89
C HIS A 110 -13.80 14.00 -7.99
N GLU A 111 -14.97 14.31 -8.56
CA GLU A 111 -16.15 14.66 -7.78
C GLU A 111 -16.52 13.57 -6.76
N ALA A 112 -16.46 12.30 -7.18
CA ALA A 112 -16.72 11.15 -6.32
C ALA A 112 -15.61 10.86 -5.28
N GLY A 113 -14.38 11.33 -5.46
CA GLY A 113 -13.26 10.96 -4.58
C GLY A 113 -11.87 11.17 -5.17
N ILE A 114 -10.90 10.46 -4.61
CA ILE A 114 -9.52 10.44 -5.09
C ILE A 114 -9.40 9.34 -6.16
N LYS A 115 -9.18 9.74 -7.41
CA LYS A 115 -8.93 8.80 -8.52
C LYS A 115 -7.45 8.44 -8.59
N THR A 116 -7.15 7.16 -8.74
CA THR A 116 -5.78 6.60 -8.78
C THR A 116 -5.73 5.32 -9.62
N GLU A 117 -4.54 4.77 -9.79
CA GLU A 117 -4.28 3.56 -10.59
C GLU A 117 -3.62 2.47 -9.75
N GLY A 118 -4.00 1.21 -9.99
CA GLY A 118 -3.36 0.06 -9.35
C GLY A 118 -3.97 -1.28 -9.75
N TYR A 119 -3.71 -2.29 -8.93
CA TYR A 119 -4.15 -3.66 -9.13
C TYR A 119 -5.10 -4.05 -8.01
N LEU A 120 -6.26 -4.60 -8.38
CA LEU A 120 -7.25 -5.12 -7.46
C LEU A 120 -7.16 -6.65 -7.40
N TRP A 121 -7.00 -7.16 -6.19
CA TRP A 121 -6.83 -8.58 -5.89
C TRP A 121 -8.07 -9.07 -5.14
N GLU A 122 -8.66 -10.15 -5.62
CA GLU A 122 -9.64 -10.94 -4.89
C GLU A 122 -8.87 -11.88 -3.95
N LEU A 123 -9.19 -11.83 -2.66
CA LEU A 123 -8.59 -12.70 -1.67
C LEU A 123 -9.26 -14.08 -1.69
N GLY A 124 -8.46 -15.13 -1.90
CA GLY A 124 -8.91 -16.51 -1.94
C GLY A 124 -8.42 -17.31 -0.74
N ASP A 125 -7.97 -18.53 -1.04
CA ASP A 125 -7.56 -19.56 -0.08
C ASP A 125 -6.55 -19.06 0.96
N VAL A 126 -6.62 -19.67 2.14
CA VAL A 126 -5.69 -19.47 3.23
C VAL A 126 -4.70 -20.64 3.27
N ILE A 127 -3.42 -20.31 3.36
CA ILE A 127 -2.34 -21.26 3.64
C ILE A 127 -2.02 -21.16 5.13
N ASP A 128 -2.26 -22.25 5.84
CA ASP A 128 -1.91 -22.40 7.25
C ASP A 128 -0.47 -22.90 7.37
N THR A 129 0.39 -22.05 7.93
CA THR A 129 1.83 -22.31 8.07
C THR A 129 2.20 -22.90 9.44
N ARG A 130 1.21 -23.12 10.33
CA ARG A 130 1.45 -23.71 11.66
C ARG A 130 1.74 -25.20 11.61
N TYR A 131 1.29 -25.86 10.55
CA TYR A 131 1.60 -27.26 10.33
C TYR A 131 3.09 -27.38 10.04
N SER A 132 3.74 -28.37 10.66
CA SER A 132 5.14 -28.67 10.37
C SER A 132 5.26 -29.20 8.95
N TRP A 133 5.61 -28.31 8.02
CA TRP A 133 5.95 -28.67 6.65
C TRP A 133 7.24 -29.47 6.63
N LYS A 134 7.34 -30.39 5.68
CA LYS A 134 8.58 -31.13 5.50
C LYS A 134 9.67 -30.15 5.06
N PRO A 135 10.91 -30.30 5.55
CA PRO A 135 12.03 -29.54 5.02
C PRO A 135 12.09 -29.71 3.50
N SER A 136 12.23 -28.58 2.78
CA SER A 136 12.35 -28.63 1.34
C SER A 136 13.59 -29.42 0.95
N SER A 137 13.47 -30.34 -0.01
CA SER A 137 14.63 -31.00 -0.62
C SER A 137 15.33 -30.10 -1.64
N ARG A 138 14.81 -28.90 -1.90
CA ARG A 138 15.37 -27.98 -2.89
C ARG A 138 16.61 -27.32 -2.33
N VAL A 139 17.72 -27.54 -3.02
CA VAL A 139 18.94 -26.77 -2.79
C VAL A 139 18.88 -25.52 -3.65
N TYR A 140 18.55 -24.40 -3.02
CA TYR A 140 18.91 -23.10 -3.57
C TYR A 140 20.35 -22.86 -3.16
N PRO A 141 21.33 -22.80 -4.09
CA PRO A 141 22.70 -22.48 -3.73
C PRO A 141 22.67 -21.08 -3.12
N MET A 142 22.65 -21.03 -1.79
CA MET A 142 22.90 -19.81 -1.06
C MET A 142 24.25 -19.27 -1.52
N PHE A 143 24.46 -17.98 -1.25
CA PHE A 143 25.78 -17.35 -1.22
C PHE A 143 26.34 -16.94 -2.56
N LYS A 144 26.00 -15.69 -2.92
CA LYS A 144 27.01 -14.68 -3.29
C LYS A 144 26.52 -13.22 -3.24
N ASN A 145 25.25 -12.93 -2.91
CA ASN A 145 24.70 -11.57 -2.99
C ASN A 145 24.18 -10.95 -1.69
N GLY A 146 24.13 -11.67 -0.57
CA GLY A 146 23.68 -11.16 0.74
C GLY A 146 22.21 -10.71 0.83
N ARG A 147 21.34 -11.08 -0.12
CA ARG A 147 19.95 -10.55 -0.16
C ARG A 147 18.98 -11.28 0.77
N PHE A 148 19.12 -12.58 0.94
CA PHE A 148 18.31 -13.40 1.84
C PHE A 148 19.20 -14.19 2.81
N SER A 149 18.74 -14.38 4.06
CA SER A 149 19.37 -15.29 5.03
C SER A 149 19.09 -16.75 4.68
N LYS A 150 19.78 -17.68 5.34
CA LYS A 150 19.53 -19.12 5.14
C LYS A 150 18.11 -19.48 5.50
N GLU A 151 17.70 -19.00 6.66
CA GLU A 151 16.38 -19.22 7.23
C GLU A 151 15.31 -18.65 6.30
N GLU A 152 15.51 -17.44 5.78
CA GLU A 152 14.58 -16.84 4.81
C GLU A 152 14.44 -17.68 3.52
N VAL A 153 15.56 -18.23 3.02
CA VAL A 153 15.54 -19.11 1.84
C VAL A 153 14.84 -20.43 2.14
N ASP A 154 15.14 -21.06 3.28
CA ASP A 154 14.56 -22.34 3.69
C ASP A 154 13.03 -22.23 3.83
N GLN A 155 12.54 -21.14 4.43
CA GLN A 155 11.10 -20.90 4.58
C GLN A 155 10.39 -20.65 3.23
N LEU A 156 10.99 -19.85 2.35
CA LEU A 156 10.45 -19.61 1.01
C LEU A 156 10.50 -20.87 0.14
N ALA A 157 11.51 -21.73 0.33
CA ALA A 157 11.63 -23.02 -0.35
C ALA A 157 10.51 -23.98 0.09
N GLN A 158 10.24 -24.08 1.39
CA GLN A 158 9.14 -24.89 1.92
C GLN A 158 7.79 -24.38 1.39
N LEU A 159 7.55 -23.07 1.45
CA LEU A 159 6.33 -22.47 0.88
C LEU A 159 6.18 -22.78 -0.62
N THR A 160 7.29 -22.79 -1.37
CA THR A 160 7.28 -23.14 -2.80
C THR A 160 6.80 -24.58 -3.02
N ASP A 161 7.29 -25.53 -2.23
CA ASP A 161 6.89 -26.95 -2.33
C ASP A 161 5.41 -27.14 -1.98
N GLU A 162 4.92 -26.48 -0.93
CA GLU A 162 3.51 -26.52 -0.54
C GLU A 162 2.61 -25.93 -1.64
N LEU A 163 2.99 -24.79 -2.22
CA LEU A 163 2.26 -24.17 -3.33
C LEU A 163 2.17 -25.10 -4.55
N GLU A 164 3.25 -25.79 -4.91
CA GLU A 164 3.25 -26.78 -6.00
C GLU A 164 2.39 -27.99 -5.69
N GLY A 165 2.43 -28.51 -4.46
CA GLY A 165 1.56 -29.58 -3.98
C GLY A 165 0.08 -29.25 -4.15
N HIS A 166 -0.26 -27.97 -3.96
CA HIS A 166 -1.60 -27.42 -4.19
C HIS A 166 -1.86 -26.90 -5.62
N ARG A 167 -0.97 -27.19 -6.57
CA ARG A 167 -1.05 -26.76 -8.00
C ARG A 167 -1.10 -25.24 -8.21
N ARG A 168 -0.55 -24.46 -7.27
CA ARG A 168 -0.39 -22.99 -7.33
C ARG A 168 0.93 -22.60 -8.01
N ASN A 169 1.22 -23.23 -9.16
CA ASN A 169 2.50 -23.11 -9.86
C ASN A 169 2.93 -21.65 -10.18
N PRO A 170 2.04 -20.72 -10.61
CA PRO A 170 2.45 -19.34 -10.89
C PRO A 170 3.08 -18.63 -9.69
N LEU A 171 2.55 -18.84 -8.47
CA LEU A 171 3.11 -18.29 -7.25
C LEU A 171 4.45 -18.95 -6.91
N ALA A 172 4.50 -20.28 -6.96
CA ALA A 172 5.72 -21.04 -6.73
C ALA A 172 6.85 -20.61 -7.68
N ASP A 173 6.54 -20.43 -8.96
CA ASP A 173 7.50 -19.97 -9.97
C ASP A 173 7.94 -18.53 -9.75
N GLY A 174 7.05 -17.66 -9.27
CA GLY A 174 7.38 -16.30 -8.83
C GLY A 174 8.39 -16.29 -7.67
N ILE A 175 8.19 -17.15 -6.67
CA ILE A 175 9.12 -17.29 -5.54
C ILE A 175 10.45 -17.88 -6.00
N LYS A 176 10.46 -18.93 -6.84
CA LYS A 176 11.69 -19.47 -7.45
C LYS A 176 12.44 -18.41 -8.23
N TRP A 177 11.72 -17.60 -9.01
CA TRP A 177 12.31 -16.49 -9.75
C TRP A 177 12.97 -15.51 -8.78
N LEU A 178 12.30 -15.12 -7.69
CA LEU A 178 12.88 -14.28 -6.64
C LEU A 178 14.18 -14.86 -6.07
N LEU A 179 14.17 -16.14 -5.71
CA LEU A 179 15.32 -16.84 -5.12
C LEU A 179 16.49 -17.01 -6.10
N ARG A 180 16.22 -17.20 -7.41
CA ARG A 180 17.24 -17.42 -8.45
C ARG A 180 17.87 -16.16 -9.03
N SER A 181 17.11 -15.06 -9.09
CA SER A 181 17.50 -13.79 -9.74
C SER A 181 18.57 -12.98 -8.98
N GLY A 182 19.20 -13.60 -7.98
CA GLY A 182 20.27 -13.00 -7.20
C GLY A 182 21.61 -12.78 -7.90
N TYR A 183 21.75 -13.18 -9.17
CA TYR A 183 23.05 -13.33 -9.84
C TYR A 183 23.46 -12.18 -10.80
N VAL A 184 22.54 -11.32 -11.29
CA VAL A 184 22.85 -10.52 -12.51
C VAL A 184 22.21 -9.12 -12.57
N ASP A 185 22.14 -8.32 -11.50
CA ASP A 185 21.66 -6.94 -11.71
C ASP A 185 22.26 -5.90 -10.75
N GLU A 186 23.11 -5.03 -11.31
CA GLU A 186 23.62 -3.83 -10.64
C GLU A 186 22.52 -2.76 -10.50
N ASP A 187 21.43 -2.83 -11.29
CA ASP A 187 20.31 -1.89 -11.27
C ASP A 187 18.98 -2.56 -10.87
N ILE A 188 18.94 -3.11 -9.65
CA ILE A 188 17.68 -3.63 -9.08
C ILE A 188 16.63 -2.50 -9.06
N THR A 189 15.54 -2.69 -9.81
CA THR A 189 14.41 -1.76 -9.83
C THR A 189 13.77 -1.62 -8.44
N PHE A 190 13.13 -0.48 -8.17
CA PHE A 190 12.37 -0.28 -6.92
C PHE A 190 11.34 -1.38 -6.67
N ALA A 191 10.56 -1.74 -7.70
CA ALA A 191 9.56 -2.80 -7.62
C ALA A 191 10.19 -4.12 -7.15
N ARG A 192 11.38 -4.44 -7.68
CA ARG A 192 12.10 -5.64 -7.28
C ARG A 192 12.58 -5.58 -5.84
N ARG A 193 13.18 -4.46 -5.39
CA ARG A 193 13.57 -4.29 -3.98
C ARG A 193 12.36 -4.40 -3.05
N HIS A 194 11.22 -3.83 -3.43
CA HIS A 194 9.99 -3.93 -2.66
C HIS A 194 9.50 -5.39 -2.56
N MET A 195 9.50 -6.13 -3.67
CA MET A 195 9.17 -7.57 -3.66
C MET A 195 10.10 -8.37 -2.76
N GLU A 196 11.41 -8.10 -2.76
CA GLU A 196 12.36 -8.79 -1.87
C GLU A 196 12.04 -8.53 -0.40
N VAL A 197 11.68 -7.29 -0.03
CA VAL A 197 11.25 -6.96 1.33
C VAL A 197 9.97 -7.72 1.70
N MET A 198 8.97 -7.72 0.82
CA MET A 198 7.72 -8.46 1.08
C MET A 198 7.95 -9.98 1.15
N ALA A 199 8.88 -10.52 0.37
CA ALA A 199 9.25 -11.94 0.44
C ALA A 199 9.89 -12.30 1.79
N LYS A 200 10.71 -11.42 2.38
CA LYS A 200 11.23 -11.61 3.74
C LYS A 200 10.13 -11.59 4.79
N GLU A 201 9.13 -10.72 4.63
CA GLU A 201 7.97 -10.68 5.53
C GLU A 201 7.11 -11.94 5.40
N VAL A 202 6.96 -12.50 4.19
CA VAL A 202 6.35 -13.82 3.96
C VAL A 202 7.17 -14.92 4.63
N ALA A 203 8.49 -14.94 4.44
CA ALA A 203 9.36 -15.92 5.08
C ALA A 203 9.25 -15.88 6.62
N ARG A 204 9.18 -14.68 7.20
CA ARG A 204 8.96 -14.51 8.64
C ARG A 204 7.58 -15.01 9.05
N ALA A 205 6.53 -14.71 8.29
CA ALA A 205 5.19 -15.21 8.56
C ALA A 205 5.13 -16.74 8.55
N VAL A 206 5.81 -17.41 7.61
CA VAL A 206 5.95 -18.87 7.61
C VAL A 206 6.67 -19.36 8.87
N ALA A 207 7.82 -18.76 9.21
CA ALA A 207 8.58 -19.15 10.41
C ALA A 207 7.79 -18.98 11.72
N GLU A 208 6.90 -18.00 11.77
CA GLU A 208 6.05 -17.69 12.93
C GLU A 208 4.74 -18.48 12.96
N GLY A 209 4.46 -19.31 11.95
CA GLY A 209 3.18 -20.01 11.86
C GLY A 209 1.99 -19.07 11.61
N ARG A 210 2.20 -17.93 10.92
CA ARG A 210 1.12 -16.99 10.55
C ARG A 210 0.45 -17.39 9.25
N GLU A 211 -0.84 -17.11 9.15
CA GLU A 211 -1.60 -17.34 7.93
C GLU A 211 -1.14 -16.45 6.78
N LEU A 212 -1.10 -17.09 5.61
CA LEU A 212 -0.90 -16.43 4.34
C LEU A 212 -2.20 -16.53 3.54
N ARG A 213 -2.61 -15.43 2.92
CA ARG A 213 -3.81 -15.40 2.10
C ARG A 213 -3.47 -15.22 0.64
N LEU A 214 -4.01 -16.08 -0.21
CA LEU A 214 -3.75 -16.03 -1.63
C LEU A 214 -4.56 -14.91 -2.29
N GLY A 215 -3.91 -14.25 -3.24
CA GLY A 215 -4.49 -13.15 -4.00
C GLY A 215 -4.55 -13.48 -5.48
N ARG A 216 -5.72 -13.27 -6.06
CA ARG A 216 -5.98 -13.43 -7.49
C ARG A 216 -6.33 -12.09 -8.09
N LEU A 217 -5.72 -11.75 -9.22
CA LEU A 217 -6.00 -10.49 -9.86
C LEU A 217 -7.44 -10.44 -10.42
N CYS A 218 -8.18 -9.38 -10.14
CA CYS A 218 -9.54 -9.18 -10.62
C CYS A 218 -9.58 -8.89 -12.13
N SER A 219 -8.59 -8.16 -12.64
CA SER A 219 -8.51 -7.71 -14.02
C SER A 219 -7.47 -8.51 -14.83
N GLY A 220 -7.93 -9.23 -15.85
CA GLY A 220 -7.02 -9.98 -16.73
C GLY A 220 -7.73 -10.78 -17.80
N ARG A 221 -7.19 -10.75 -19.03
CA ARG A 221 -7.54 -11.75 -20.06
C ARG A 221 -6.69 -12.99 -19.79
N GLY A 222 -7.25 -14.00 -19.14
CA GLY A 222 -6.54 -15.24 -18.86
C GLY A 222 -7.16 -16.05 -17.73
N PRO A 223 -6.66 -17.28 -17.49
CA PRO A 223 -7.13 -18.11 -16.40
C PRO A 223 -6.87 -17.40 -15.06
N ARG A 224 -7.92 -17.34 -14.25
CA ARG A 224 -7.93 -16.86 -12.87
C ARG A 224 -6.94 -17.67 -12.03
N ARG A 225 -5.76 -17.09 -11.79
CA ARG A 225 -4.63 -17.73 -11.08
C ARG A 225 -4.23 -16.87 -9.89
N ASP A 226 -3.86 -17.53 -8.81
CA ASP A 226 -3.32 -16.84 -7.66
C ASP A 226 -1.88 -16.44 -7.99
N THR A 227 -1.57 -15.15 -7.84
CA THR A 227 -0.26 -14.56 -8.13
C THR A 227 0.14 -13.52 -7.09
N ALA A 228 -0.55 -13.47 -5.95
CA ALA A 228 -0.16 -12.69 -4.78
C ALA A 228 -0.34 -13.49 -3.48
N ILE A 229 0.39 -13.08 -2.44
CA ILE A 229 0.32 -13.59 -1.08
C ILE A 229 0.22 -12.39 -0.14
N PHE A 230 -0.80 -12.35 0.70
CA PHE A 230 -1.06 -11.29 1.67
C PHE A 230 -0.94 -11.83 3.09
N LEU A 231 -0.37 -11.05 4.00
CA LEU A 231 -0.15 -11.46 5.39
C LEU A 231 -1.36 -11.07 6.22
N SER A 232 -1.98 -12.04 6.90
CA SER A 232 -3.00 -11.71 7.90
C SER A 232 -2.34 -11.00 9.10
N ASN A 233 -2.94 -9.91 9.56
CA ASN A 233 -2.52 -9.23 10.79
C ASN A 233 -3.12 -9.90 12.03
N ASP A 234 -4.11 -10.77 11.87
CA ASP A 234 -4.86 -11.39 12.94
C ASP A 234 -4.31 -12.80 13.22
N LYS A 235 -4.22 -13.19 14.50
CA LYS A 235 -3.90 -14.57 14.89
C LYS A 235 -5.10 -15.46 14.60
N TRP A 236 -4.90 -16.64 14.00
CA TRP A 236 -5.96 -17.60 13.67
C TRP A 236 -6.95 -17.82 14.82
N THR A 237 -8.23 -17.63 14.54
CA THR A 237 -9.31 -17.88 15.51
C THR A 237 -10.06 -19.20 15.26
N GLY A 238 -9.73 -19.97 14.20
CA GLY A 238 -10.34 -21.28 13.95
C GLY A 238 -11.06 -21.39 12.62
N ARG A 239 -11.79 -20.34 12.20
CA ARG A 239 -12.47 -20.24 10.90
C ARG A 239 -12.66 -18.78 10.51
N PRO A 240 -12.43 -18.41 9.23
CA PRO A 240 -12.85 -17.11 8.74
C PRO A 240 -14.38 -17.01 8.76
N SER A 241 -14.92 -15.84 9.10
CA SER A 241 -16.32 -15.48 8.86
C SER A 241 -16.61 -15.37 7.35
N GLU A 242 -17.88 -15.50 6.92
CA GLU A 242 -18.25 -15.33 5.49
C GLU A 242 -17.84 -13.96 4.92
N GLU A 243 -17.88 -12.90 5.73
CA GLU A 243 -17.38 -11.56 5.37
C GLU A 243 -15.86 -11.52 5.21
N GLU A 244 -15.12 -12.34 5.97
CA GLU A 244 -13.69 -12.51 5.77
C GLU A 244 -13.40 -13.26 4.48
N TYR A 245 -14.26 -14.15 3.97
CA TYR A 245 -14.01 -14.87 2.71
C TYR A 245 -14.04 -13.97 1.45
N GLN A 246 -14.78 -12.87 1.45
CA GLN A 246 -14.89 -11.93 0.32
C GLN A 246 -14.13 -10.62 0.58
N GLY A 247 -12.81 -10.73 0.68
CA GLY A 247 -11.92 -9.58 0.83
C GLY A 247 -11.28 -9.17 -0.49
N TYR A 248 -10.98 -7.89 -0.64
CA TYR A 248 -10.18 -7.38 -1.74
C TYR A 248 -8.94 -6.68 -1.20
N VAL A 249 -7.85 -6.75 -1.96
CA VAL A 249 -6.65 -5.94 -1.71
C VAL A 249 -6.39 -5.06 -2.90
N PHE A 250 -6.13 -3.77 -2.65
CA PHE A 250 -5.64 -2.85 -3.65
C PHE A 250 -4.14 -2.64 -3.47
N THR A 251 -3.38 -2.80 -4.55
CA THR A 251 -1.95 -2.48 -4.57
C THR A 251 -1.60 -1.50 -5.66
N SER A 252 -0.72 -0.56 -5.37
CA SER A 252 -0.25 0.44 -6.33
C SER A 252 1.22 0.73 -6.05
N SER A 253 2.03 0.95 -7.08
CA SER A 253 3.45 1.26 -6.87
C SER A 253 4.04 2.04 -8.04
N SER A 254 4.89 3.02 -7.73
CA SER A 254 5.62 3.78 -8.73
C SER A 254 7.06 4.05 -8.29
N LYS A 255 7.97 4.08 -9.27
CA LYS A 255 9.33 4.58 -9.02
C LYS A 255 9.29 6.11 -8.81
N ARG A 256 10.25 6.63 -8.03
CA ARG A 256 10.48 8.08 -7.95
C ARG A 256 10.79 8.62 -9.35
N LYS A 257 10.28 9.82 -9.66
CA LYS A 257 10.54 10.50 -10.94
C LYS A 257 11.89 11.21 -10.95
N ASP A 258 12.30 11.77 -9.82
CA ASP A 258 13.55 12.51 -9.67
C ASP A 258 14.14 12.35 -8.24
N LYS A 259 15.18 13.14 -7.91
CA LYS A 259 15.88 13.06 -6.62
C LYS A 259 15.07 13.62 -5.44
N ASN A 260 14.11 14.50 -5.70
CA ASN A 260 13.26 15.15 -4.70
C ASN A 260 11.94 14.38 -4.49
N ASP A 261 11.60 13.47 -5.39
CA ASP A 261 10.50 12.52 -5.25
C ASP A 261 10.92 11.24 -4.52
N ILE A 262 9.92 10.47 -4.09
CA ILE A 262 10.10 9.19 -3.40
C ILE A 262 9.44 8.05 -4.16
N HIS A 263 9.91 6.84 -3.91
CA HIS A 263 9.20 5.67 -4.37
C HIS A 263 7.87 5.54 -3.64
N ARG A 264 6.81 5.24 -4.38
CA ARG A 264 5.46 5.11 -3.85
C ARG A 264 5.02 3.66 -3.90
N HIS A 265 4.36 3.22 -2.85
CA HIS A 265 3.82 1.88 -2.75
C HIS A 265 2.61 1.89 -1.82
N VAL A 266 1.60 1.11 -2.16
CA VAL A 266 0.36 1.00 -1.41
C VAL A 266 -0.05 -0.46 -1.45
N CYS A 267 -0.50 -0.98 -0.31
CA CYS A 267 -1.12 -2.29 -0.16
C CYS A 267 -2.21 -2.17 0.91
N LEU A 268 -3.47 -2.18 0.47
CA LEU A 268 -4.64 -1.87 1.29
C LEU A 268 -5.65 -2.99 1.21
N ASP A 269 -6.08 -3.49 2.36
CA ASP A 269 -7.31 -4.26 2.49
C ASP A 269 -8.48 -3.29 2.28
N VAL A 270 -9.34 -3.61 1.32
CA VAL A 270 -10.43 -2.74 0.86
C VAL A 270 -11.73 -3.52 0.75
N SER A 271 -12.85 -2.84 1.02
CA SER A 271 -14.15 -3.27 0.49
C SER A 271 -14.35 -2.68 -0.89
N TRP A 272 -14.87 -3.50 -1.79
CA TRP A 272 -15.20 -3.15 -3.17
C TRP A 272 -16.70 -2.89 -3.27
N VAL A 273 -17.06 -1.71 -3.75
CA VAL A 273 -18.41 -1.45 -4.25
C VAL A 273 -18.29 -1.41 -5.77
N GLY A 274 -19.21 -2.08 -6.46
CA GLY A 274 -19.24 -2.15 -7.92
C GLY A 274 -19.12 -0.77 -8.59
N PRO A 275 -18.85 -0.72 -9.89
CA PRO A 275 -18.59 0.54 -10.58
C PRO A 275 -19.81 1.47 -10.47
N ASP A 276 -19.59 2.64 -9.86
CA ASP A 276 -20.46 3.81 -10.00
C ASP A 276 -19.79 4.65 -11.11
N ASP A 277 -20.54 5.02 -12.15
CA ASP A 277 -20.00 5.67 -13.36
C ASP A 277 -18.92 4.87 -14.13
N GLY A 278 -18.86 3.55 -13.95
CA GLY A 278 -17.92 2.68 -14.67
C GLY A 278 -16.53 2.55 -14.03
N ILE A 279 -16.23 3.30 -12.96
CA ILE A 279 -14.96 3.21 -12.22
C ILE A 279 -15.21 2.53 -10.85
N PRO A 280 -14.48 1.45 -10.52
CA PRO A 280 -14.64 0.79 -9.22
C PRO A 280 -14.37 1.72 -8.03
N GLN A 281 -15.27 1.69 -7.04
CA GLN A 281 -15.11 2.42 -5.79
C GLN A 281 -14.54 1.52 -4.68
N LEU A 282 -13.50 1.99 -4.01
CA LEU A 282 -12.79 1.25 -2.97
C LEU A 282 -12.81 2.00 -1.64
N TYR A 283 -13.24 1.29 -0.60
CA TYR A 283 -13.25 1.80 0.77
C TYR A 283 -12.15 1.12 1.56
N THR A 284 -11.26 1.91 2.15
CA THR A 284 -10.11 1.41 2.89
C THR A 284 -10.56 0.81 4.21
N ARG A 285 -10.09 -0.40 4.51
CA ARG A 285 -10.24 -1.02 5.83
C ARG A 285 -8.96 -0.86 6.65
N ARG A 286 -7.82 -1.27 6.09
CA ARG A 286 -6.50 -1.22 6.75
C ARG A 286 -5.35 -1.35 5.76
N GLY A 287 -4.14 -0.96 6.20
CA GLY A 287 -2.92 -1.33 5.49
C GLY A 287 -2.53 -2.79 5.77
N ILE A 288 -2.08 -3.50 4.74
CA ILE A 288 -1.66 -4.90 4.81
C ILE A 288 -0.33 -5.09 4.08
N LEU A 289 0.45 -6.12 4.44
CA LEU A 289 1.65 -6.51 3.72
C LEU A 289 1.33 -7.59 2.69
N GLY A 290 1.98 -7.54 1.54
CA GLY A 290 1.76 -8.53 0.50
C GLY A 290 2.86 -8.63 -0.53
N LEU A 291 3.16 -9.86 -0.93
CA LEU A 291 4.03 -10.18 -2.05
C LEU A 291 3.16 -10.38 -3.30
N CYS A 292 3.31 -9.51 -4.30
CA CYS A 292 2.50 -9.53 -5.52
C CYS A 292 3.36 -9.71 -6.77
N PHE A 293 2.95 -10.60 -7.67
CA PHE A 293 3.56 -10.78 -8.98
C PHE A 293 2.64 -10.24 -10.08
N PHE A 294 3.00 -9.08 -10.63
CA PHE A 294 2.17 -8.29 -11.56
C PHE A 294 2.29 -8.69 -13.04
N GLN A 295 2.96 -9.81 -13.36
CA GLN A 295 3.39 -10.12 -14.73
C GLN A 295 2.22 -10.13 -15.74
N GLY A 296 2.33 -9.31 -16.79
CA GLY A 296 1.41 -9.31 -17.92
C GLY A 296 0.12 -8.51 -17.75
N HIS A 297 -0.07 -7.81 -16.63
CA HIS A 297 -1.27 -7.03 -16.36
C HIS A 297 -0.98 -5.53 -16.31
N ARG A 298 -1.96 -4.72 -16.76
CA ARG A 298 -1.92 -3.27 -16.62
C ARG A 298 -2.72 -2.86 -15.39
N PRO A 299 -2.31 -1.80 -14.67
CA PRO A 299 -3.12 -1.25 -13.60
C PRO A 299 -4.44 -0.73 -14.15
N GLY A 300 -5.50 -0.86 -13.36
CA GLY A 300 -6.82 -0.27 -13.62
C GLY A 300 -7.01 1.01 -12.81
N GLU A 301 -7.92 1.86 -13.30
CA GLU A 301 -8.37 3.03 -12.57
C GLU A 301 -9.35 2.64 -11.47
N VAL A 302 -9.24 3.31 -10.32
CA VAL A 302 -10.16 3.16 -9.19
C VAL A 302 -10.40 4.51 -8.54
N VAL A 303 -11.51 4.66 -7.82
CA VAL A 303 -11.80 5.82 -6.98
C VAL A 303 -11.82 5.38 -5.52
N PHE A 304 -11.16 6.15 -4.67
CA PHE A 304 -11.34 6.11 -3.22
C PHE A 304 -12.30 7.24 -2.85
N PRO A 305 -13.57 6.93 -2.51
CA PRO A 305 -14.56 7.97 -2.27
C PRO A 305 -14.16 8.95 -1.18
N TRP A 306 -14.68 10.18 -1.27
CA TRP A 306 -14.46 11.17 -0.23
C TRP A 306 -14.96 10.66 1.13
N PRO A 307 -14.19 10.86 2.22
CA PRO A 307 -14.69 10.57 3.56
C PRO A 307 -15.96 11.39 3.84
N ALA A 308 -16.92 10.78 4.52
CA ALA A 308 -18.20 11.44 4.87
C ALA A 308 -18.01 12.76 5.64
N SER A 309 -16.89 12.90 6.35
CA SER A 309 -16.50 14.14 7.02
C SER A 309 -16.32 15.32 6.07
N LEU A 310 -15.81 15.11 4.85
CA LEU A 310 -15.65 16.19 3.85
C LEU A 310 -16.95 16.49 3.09
N LEU A 311 -17.86 15.52 2.99
CA LEU A 311 -19.14 15.69 2.31
C LEU A 311 -20.14 16.49 3.17
N ASN A 312 -20.04 16.40 4.49
CA ASN A 312 -20.98 17.02 5.44
C ASN A 312 -20.51 18.40 5.97
N VAL A 313 -19.66 19.12 5.24
CA VAL A 313 -19.14 20.45 5.66
C VAL A 313 -20.16 21.58 5.42
N SER A 314 -21.24 21.30 4.69
CA SER A 314 -22.22 22.29 4.19
C SER A 314 -23.63 22.19 4.81
N GLN A 315 -23.78 21.62 6.01
CA GLN A 315 -25.03 21.68 6.78
C GLN A 315 -24.90 22.52 8.05
#